data_AF-M4SZE6-F1
#
_entry.id   AF-M4SZE6-F1
#
_cell.length_a   1.000
_cell.length_b   1.000
_cell.length_c   1.000
_cell.angle_alpha   90.00
_cell.angle_beta   90.00
_cell.angle_gamma   90.00
#
_symmetry.space_group_name_H-M   'P 1'
#
loop_
_entity.id
_entity.type
_entity.pdbx_description
1 polymer ?
#
loop_
_entity_poly.entity_id
_entity_poly.type
_entity_poly.pdbx_seq_one_letter_code
_entity_poly.pdbx_strand_id
1 'polypeptide(L)'
;PGKRLIIVFHCEFSSERGPGMLRFLRNQDRALNKNSYPKLFYPEIYLLEGGYKAFYENINVYCEPREYKPMLHEDHVQDFKYFRTKAKSWESQYKHSICTSTFKTSTRSRVVSMSSRFQRFQSNLF
;
A
#
# COMPACT_ATOMS: atom_id res chain seq x y z
N PRO A 1 -30.80 -2.03 -0.76
CA PRO A 1 -29.47 -2.37 -0.19
C PRO A 1 -28.34 -1.81 -1.07
N GLY A 2 -27.55 -0.86 -0.55
CA GLY A 2 -26.44 -0.25 -1.30
C GLY A 2 -25.25 -1.21 -1.44
N LYS A 3 -24.58 -1.20 -2.59
CA LYS A 3 -23.35 -1.97 -2.80
C LYS A 3 -22.22 -1.39 -1.94
N ARG A 4 -21.52 -2.23 -1.18
CA ARG A 4 -20.33 -1.83 -0.41
C ARG A 4 -19.10 -1.82 -1.33
N LEU A 5 -18.35 -0.74 -1.31
CA LEU A 5 -17.09 -0.61 -2.04
C LEU A 5 -15.93 -0.89 -1.08
N ILE A 6 -15.13 -1.91 -1.42
CA ILE A 6 -13.96 -2.33 -0.64
C ILE A 6 -12.73 -2.20 -1.53
N ILE A 7 -11.67 -1.60 -1.00
CA ILE A 7 -10.38 -1.50 -1.69
C ILE A 7 -9.33 -2.30 -0.91
N VAL A 8 -8.66 -3.23 -1.59
CA VAL A 8 -7.54 -4.00 -1.03
C VAL A 8 -6.24 -3.52 -1.67
N PHE A 9 -5.33 -3.02 -0.85
CA PHE A 9 -3.97 -2.66 -1.26
C PHE A 9 -3.03 -3.82 -1.03
N HIS A 10 -2.05 -3.99 -1.91
CA HIS A 10 -0.93 -4.90 -1.72
C HIS A 10 0.28 -4.44 -2.52
N CYS A 11 1.44 -5.05 -2.24
CA CYS A 11 2.56 -5.04 -3.18
C CYS A 11 3.20 -6.43 -3.20
N GLU A 12 4.50 -6.54 -3.43
CA GLU A 12 5.20 -7.84 -3.38
C GLU A 12 5.18 -8.45 -1.98
N PHE A 13 5.52 -7.65 -0.95
CA PHE A 13 5.58 -8.06 0.45
C PHE A 13 4.60 -7.30 1.36
N SER A 14 3.87 -6.32 0.82
CA SER A 14 3.00 -5.39 1.57
C SER A 14 3.66 -4.66 2.75
N SER A 15 4.99 -4.52 2.76
CA SER A 15 5.74 -3.84 3.82
C SER A 15 5.86 -2.33 3.61
N GLU A 16 6.14 -1.89 2.38
CA GLU A 16 6.45 -0.48 2.08
C GLU A 16 5.46 0.15 1.11
N ARG A 17 5.45 -0.31 -0.16
CA ARG A 17 4.66 0.30 -1.25
C ARG A 17 3.15 0.25 -0.99
N GLY A 18 2.61 -0.90 -0.58
CA GLY A 18 1.19 -1.09 -0.29
C GLY A 18 0.70 -0.18 0.85
N PRO A 19 1.33 -0.23 2.04
CA PRO A 19 0.98 0.66 3.15
C PRO A 19 1.16 2.15 2.83
N GLY A 20 2.19 2.50 2.04
CA GLY A 20 2.40 3.87 1.57
C GLY A 20 1.22 4.40 0.77
N MET A 21 0.75 3.64 -0.21
CA MET A 21 -0.39 4.03 -1.05
C MET A 21 -1.71 4.07 -0.26
N LEU A 22 -1.92 3.09 0.63
CA LEU A 22 -3.11 3.05 1.50
C LEU A 22 -3.21 4.32 2.36
N ARG A 23 -2.10 4.71 3.01
CA ARG A 23 -2.04 5.93 3.81
C ARG A 23 -2.26 7.18 2.95
N PHE A 24 -1.65 7.24 1.77
CA PHE A 24 -1.83 8.34 0.83
C PHE A 24 -3.31 8.53 0.47
N LEU A 25 -4.00 7.46 0.03
CA LEU A 25 -5.42 7.53 -0.32
C LEU A 25 -6.26 8.01 0.86
N ARG A 26 -6.05 7.45 2.06
CA ARG A 26 -6.84 7.83 3.24
C ARG A 26 -6.61 9.28 3.63
N ASN A 27 -5.39 9.78 3.55
CA ASN A 27 -5.08 11.18 3.84
C ASN A 27 -5.78 12.11 2.85
N GLN A 28 -5.77 11.79 1.56
CA GLN A 28 -6.47 12.58 0.54
C GLN A 28 -7.99 12.54 0.72
N ASP A 29 -8.58 11.36 0.98
CA ASP A 29 -10.01 11.22 1.26
C ASP A 29 -10.43 12.07 2.47
N ARG A 30 -9.62 12.08 3.53
CA ARG A 30 -9.84 12.92 4.71
C ARG A 30 -9.66 14.40 4.43
N ALA A 31 -8.69 14.79 3.61
CA ALA A 31 -8.49 16.18 3.23
C ALA A 31 -9.69 16.72 2.45
N LEU A 32 -10.22 15.93 1.51
CA LEU A 32 -11.41 16.30 0.73
C LEU A 32 -12.68 16.35 1.59
N ASN A 33 -12.80 15.48 2.60
CA ASN A 33 -13.94 15.43 3.50
C ASN A 33 -13.74 16.20 4.81
N LYS A 34 -12.79 17.13 4.88
CA LYS A 34 -12.44 17.85 6.12
C LYS A 34 -13.64 18.54 6.79
N ASN A 35 -14.54 19.12 5.99
CA ASN A 35 -15.73 19.84 6.47
C ASN A 35 -16.94 18.93 6.74
N SER A 36 -16.84 17.63 6.44
CA SER A 36 -17.93 16.66 6.58
C SER A 36 -17.50 15.44 7.39
N TYR A 37 -16.53 15.62 8.29
CA TYR A 37 -16.10 14.55 9.18
C TYR A 37 -17.32 13.96 9.94
N PRO A 38 -17.49 12.62 10.00
CA PRO A 38 -16.53 11.56 9.70
C PRO A 38 -16.63 10.95 8.30
N LYS A 39 -17.33 11.58 7.33
CA LYS A 39 -17.55 11.03 5.98
C LYS A 39 -16.24 10.61 5.29
N LEU A 40 -16.33 9.51 4.53
CA LEU A 40 -15.28 8.97 3.67
C LEU A 40 -15.91 8.53 2.35
N PHE A 41 -15.19 8.70 1.25
CA PHE A 41 -15.55 8.05 -0.01
C PHE A 41 -15.18 6.57 0.01
N TYR A 42 -14.05 6.22 0.66
CA TYR A 42 -13.54 4.87 0.78
C TYR A 42 -13.46 4.46 2.26
N PRO A 43 -14.62 4.16 2.89
CA PRO A 43 -14.66 3.79 4.31
C PRO A 43 -13.93 2.49 4.59
N GLU A 44 -14.07 1.49 3.71
CA GLU A 44 -13.51 0.14 3.88
C GLU A 44 -12.28 -0.05 2.97
N ILE A 45 -11.08 0.04 3.57
CA ILE A 45 -9.81 -0.23 2.89
C ILE A 45 -8.99 -1.22 3.72
N TYR A 46 -8.35 -2.17 3.04
CA TYR A 46 -7.54 -3.23 3.66
C TYR A 46 -6.16 -3.30 3.03
N LEU A 47 -5.23 -3.91 3.75
CA LEU A 47 -3.91 -4.28 3.25
C LEU A 47 -3.82 -5.81 3.25
N LEU A 48 -3.47 -6.41 2.12
CA LEU A 48 -3.20 -7.84 2.03
C LEU A 48 -1.87 -8.15 2.73
N GLU A 49 -1.93 -8.86 3.85
CA GLU A 49 -0.76 -9.26 4.61
C GLU A 49 0.14 -10.21 3.81
N GLY A 50 1.47 -10.06 3.94
CA GLY A 50 2.46 -10.85 3.20
C GLY A 50 2.57 -10.51 1.70
N GLY A 51 1.63 -9.74 1.15
CA GLY A 51 1.64 -9.29 -0.24
C GLY A 51 1.45 -10.40 -1.25
N TYR A 52 1.73 -10.08 -2.51
CA TYR A 52 1.54 -11.00 -3.63
C TYR A 52 2.44 -12.24 -3.52
N LYS A 53 3.64 -12.12 -2.95
CA LYS A 53 4.52 -13.28 -2.74
C LYS A 53 3.83 -14.35 -1.87
N ALA A 54 3.39 -13.96 -0.68
CA ALA A 54 2.73 -14.89 0.24
C ALA A 54 1.39 -15.38 -0.33
N PHE A 55 0.66 -14.51 -1.03
CA PHE A 55 -0.59 -14.88 -1.69
C PHE A 55 -0.38 -15.95 -2.77
N TYR A 56 0.64 -15.77 -3.62
CA TYR A 56 0.98 -16.71 -4.67
C TYR A 56 1.44 -18.06 -4.10
N GLU A 57 2.30 -18.05 -3.08
CA GLU A 57 2.79 -19.27 -2.42
C GLU A 57 1.65 -20.11 -1.82
N ASN A 58 0.61 -19.47 -1.30
CA ASN A 58 -0.51 -20.17 -0.65
C ASN A 58 -1.68 -20.48 -1.60
N ILE A 59 -1.99 -19.60 -2.56
CA ILE A 59 -3.23 -19.64 -3.34
C ILE A 59 -3.04 -19.20 -4.80
N ASN A 60 -2.03 -19.72 -5.50
CA ASN A 60 -1.77 -19.39 -6.91
C ASN A 60 -2.91 -19.70 -7.90
N VAL A 61 -3.91 -20.50 -7.53
CA VAL A 61 -5.04 -20.84 -8.40
C VAL A 61 -5.85 -19.61 -8.85
N TYR A 62 -5.82 -18.54 -8.04
CA TYR A 62 -6.47 -17.27 -8.33
C TYR A 62 -5.54 -16.22 -8.97
N CYS A 63 -4.31 -16.61 -9.35
CA CYS A 63 -3.36 -15.72 -10.00
C CYS A 63 -3.41 -15.87 -11.53
N GLU A 64 -3.31 -14.75 -12.24
CA GLU A 64 -3.24 -14.72 -13.70
C GLU A 64 -2.18 -13.70 -14.17
N PRO A 65 -1.09 -14.14 -14.84
CA PRO A 65 -0.70 -15.54 -15.02
C PRO A 65 -0.39 -16.23 -13.68
N ARG A 66 -0.38 -17.58 -13.67
CA ARG A 66 0.07 -18.37 -12.53
C ARG A 66 1.60 -18.34 -12.42
N GLU A 67 2.12 -17.16 -12.17
CA GLU A 67 3.55 -16.88 -12.01
C GLU A 67 3.76 -15.83 -10.92
N TYR A 68 4.89 -15.94 -10.21
CA TYR A 68 5.39 -14.90 -9.33
C TYR A 68 6.68 -14.30 -9.90
N LYS A 69 6.64 -13.01 -10.17
CA LYS A 69 7.78 -12.25 -10.69
C LYS A 69 8.22 -11.18 -9.67
N PRO A 70 9.38 -11.34 -9.01
CA PRO A 70 9.86 -10.39 -8.02
C PRO A 70 10.21 -9.03 -8.63
N MET A 71 10.22 -7.98 -7.81
CA MET A 71 10.52 -6.63 -8.28
C MET A 71 11.95 -6.49 -8.84
N LEU A 72 12.90 -7.29 -8.34
CA LEU A 72 14.30 -7.28 -8.75
C LEU A 72 14.63 -8.43 -9.74
N HIS A 73 13.64 -8.90 -10.50
CA HIS A 73 13.85 -9.93 -11.52
C HIS A 73 14.90 -9.48 -12.55
N GLU A 74 15.81 -10.37 -12.92
CA GLU A 74 16.98 -10.07 -13.77
C GLU A 74 16.57 -9.52 -15.15
N ASP A 75 15.55 -10.13 -15.75
CA ASP A 75 15.00 -9.68 -17.05
C ASP A 75 14.39 -8.28 -17.03
N HIS A 76 14.13 -7.70 -15.85
CA HIS A 76 13.41 -6.42 -15.68
C HIS A 76 14.23 -5.36 -14.95
N VAL A 77 15.56 -5.49 -14.92
CA VAL A 77 16.44 -4.51 -14.27
C VAL A 77 16.31 -3.11 -14.89
N GLN A 78 16.12 -3.02 -16.21
CA GLN A 78 15.96 -1.72 -16.90
C GLN A 78 14.61 -1.08 -16.59
N ASP A 79 13.54 -1.88 -16.57
CA ASP A 79 12.21 -1.42 -16.17
C ASP A 79 12.22 -0.89 -14.74
N PHE A 80 12.86 -1.62 -13.81
CA PHE A 80 13.01 -1.18 -12.43
C PHE A 80 13.70 0.19 -12.34
N LYS A 81 14.81 0.40 -13.05
CA LYS A 81 15.52 1.69 -13.07
C LYS A 81 14.66 2.80 -13.65
N TYR A 82 13.94 2.53 -14.73
CA TYR A 82 13.05 3.48 -15.39
C TYR A 82 11.93 3.93 -14.45
N PHE A 83 11.16 2.99 -13.88
CA PHE A 83 10.05 3.30 -12.99
C PHE A 83 10.49 3.95 -11.69
N ARG A 84 11.65 3.55 -11.13
CA ARG A 84 12.21 4.21 -9.95
C ARG A 84 12.56 5.67 -10.22
N THR A 85 13.10 5.98 -11.40
CA THR A 85 13.44 7.35 -11.79
C THR A 85 12.17 8.19 -12.01
N LYS A 86 11.15 7.62 -12.65
CA LYS A 86 9.85 8.27 -12.83
C LYS A 86 9.15 8.55 -11.51
N ALA A 87 9.14 7.60 -10.59
CA ALA A 87 8.52 7.78 -9.27
C ALA A 87 9.11 8.98 -8.51
N LYS A 88 10.43 9.18 -8.58
CA LYS A 88 11.09 10.36 -8.00
C LYS A 88 10.64 11.67 -8.65
N SER A 89 10.43 11.67 -9.97
CA SER A 89 9.96 12.85 -10.70
C SER A 89 8.55 13.26 -10.28
N TRP A 90 7.67 12.28 -10.03
CA TRP A 90 6.32 12.52 -9.54
C TRP A 90 6.34 13.03 -8.11
N GLU A 91 7.21 12.50 -7.24
CA GLU A 91 7.38 13.01 -5.88
C GLU A 91 7.76 14.51 -5.87
N SER A 92 8.63 14.95 -6.79
CA SER A 92 9.00 16.36 -6.96
C SER A 92 7.84 17.23 -7.43
N GLN A 93 7.01 16.74 -8.36
CA GLN A 93 5.82 17.46 -8.83
C GLN A 93 4.77 17.60 -7.71
N TYR A 94 4.56 16.54 -6.93
CA TYR A 94 3.67 16.57 -5.77
C TYR A 94 4.15 17.55 -4.69
N LYS A 95 5.47 17.63 -4.43
CA LYS A 95 6.04 18.64 -3.52
C LYS A 95 5.79 20.07 -4.02
N HIS A 96 5.85 20.32 -5.32
CA HIS A 96 5.55 21.63 -5.89
C HIS A 96 4.07 22.02 -5.76
N SER A 97 3.15 21.07 -5.93
CA SER A 97 1.70 21.30 -5.73
C SER A 97 1.31 21.51 -4.25
N ILE A 98 2.08 20.95 -3.30
CA ILE A 98 1.87 21.18 -1.87
C ILE A 98 2.51 22.51 -1.42
N CYS A 99 3.54 23.01 -2.12
CA CYS A 99 4.19 24.27 -1.76
C CYS A 99 3.32 25.52 -2.02
N THR A 100 2.21 25.39 -2.77
CA THR A 100 1.17 26.42 -2.89
C THR A 100 0.07 26.34 -1.82
N SER A 101 0.10 25.33 -0.94
CA SER A 101 -0.81 25.21 0.21
C SER A 101 -0.03 24.89 1.48
N THR A 102 0.35 25.93 2.19
CA THR A 102 1.03 25.94 3.49
C THR A 102 0.35 25.02 4.50
N PHE A 103 0.83 23.79 4.75
CA PHE A 103 0.59 23.11 6.04
C PHE A 103 1.69 22.11 6.38
N LYS A 104 2.50 22.47 7.38
CA LYS A 104 3.39 21.57 8.12
C LYS A 104 2.54 20.47 8.76
N THR A 105 2.82 19.20 8.52
CA THR A 105 2.30 18.12 9.37
C THR A 105 3.44 17.21 9.83
N SER A 106 4.05 17.65 10.93
CA SER A 106 4.50 16.73 11.97
C SER A 106 3.25 16.09 12.56
N THR A 107 3.00 14.81 12.31
CA THR A 107 2.26 13.95 13.24
C THR A 107 2.40 12.48 12.85
N ARG A 108 2.92 11.72 13.81
CA ARG A 108 3.07 10.26 13.81
C ARG A 108 1.68 9.62 13.89
N SER A 109 1.07 9.28 12.76
CA SER A 109 -0.16 8.48 12.75
C SER A 109 0.18 7.01 13.00
N ARG A 110 -0.31 6.47 14.10
CA ARG A 110 -0.17 5.05 14.47
C ARG A 110 -0.75 4.18 13.35
N VAL A 111 0.13 3.47 12.65
CA VAL A 111 -0.24 2.24 11.96
C VAL A 111 -0.59 1.26 13.07
N VAL A 112 -1.86 0.85 13.16
CA VAL A 112 -2.19 -0.34 13.92
C VAL A 112 -1.69 -1.50 13.08
N SER A 113 -0.41 -1.87 13.27
CA SER A 113 -0.03 -3.22 12.94
C SER A 113 -0.80 -4.10 13.92
N MET A 114 -1.39 -5.19 13.43
CA MET A 114 -1.75 -6.25 14.35
C MET A 114 -0.48 -6.65 15.12
N SER A 115 -0.68 -6.80 16.41
CA SER A 115 0.30 -6.97 17.47
C SER A 115 1.47 -7.92 17.13
N SER A 116 2.65 -7.54 17.62
CA SER A 116 3.92 -8.28 17.69
C SER A 116 3.88 -9.60 18.50
N ARG A 117 2.71 -10.24 18.62
CA ARG A 117 2.53 -11.54 19.30
C ARG A 117 2.46 -12.73 18.33
N PHE A 118 2.79 -12.53 17.06
CA PHE A 118 2.85 -13.58 16.04
C PHE A 118 4.20 -13.60 15.30
N GLN A 119 5.29 -13.42 16.04
CA GLN A 119 6.67 -13.58 15.52
C GLN A 119 7.49 -14.62 16.29
N ARG A 120 6.84 -15.54 17.02
CA ARG A 120 7.57 -16.58 17.79
C ARG A 120 6.87 -17.92 17.92
N PHE A 121 6.19 -18.39 16.88
CA PHE A 121 5.62 -19.74 16.85
C PHE A 121 5.66 -20.33 15.43
N GLN A 122 6.85 -20.43 14.83
CA GLN A 122 7.14 -21.44 13.81
C GLN A 122 8.60 -21.91 13.97
N SER A 123 8.86 -22.52 15.11
CA SER A 123 10.06 -23.33 15.32
C SER A 123 9.73 -24.68 15.97
N ASN A 124 8.48 -25.14 15.87
CA ASN A 124 8.04 -26.50 16.24
C ASN A 124 6.58 -26.69 15.83
N LEU A 125 6.37 -27.26 14.64
CA LEU A 125 5.54 -28.44 14.38
C LEU A 125 5.35 -28.55 12.86
N PHE A 126 5.95 -29.64 12.34
CA PHE A 126 6.08 -30.09 10.94
C PHE A 126 7.03 -29.28 10.06
#